data_AF-A0A4Q9NQ96-F1
#
_entry.id   AF-A0A4Q9NQ96-F1
#
_cell.length_a   1.000
_cell.length_b   1.000
_cell.length_c   1.000
_cell.angle_alpha   90.00
_cell.angle_beta   90.00
_cell.angle_gamma   90.00
#
_symmetry.space_group_name_H-M   'P 1'
#
loop_
_entity.id
_entity.type
_entity.pdbx_description
1 polymer ?
#
loop_
_entity_poly.entity_id
_entity_poly.type
_entity_poly.pdbx_seq_one_letter_code
_entity_poly.pdbx_strand_id
1 'polypeptide(L)'
;MKTTTIIFSLFAAIAAVHAAPAPLEKRGVNPALVPDFGIQRGNCVGDHNILVPCACPPTRSEFSNVSSERECERGHMIHNPSIAAPFPSGNSKYSQQVRIATLLSTLQNLHGPGVGCPAVSPVYGDLQQKINALPN
;
A
#
# COMPACT_ATOMS: atom_id res chain seq x y z
N MET A 1 21.82 -5.22 80.53
CA MET A 1 22.23 -5.28 79.11
C MET A 1 21.10 -5.98 78.36
N LYS A 2 20.30 -5.21 77.61
CA LYS A 2 19.07 -5.68 76.92
C LYS A 2 19.40 -5.91 75.45
N THR A 3 19.14 -7.12 74.95
CA THR A 3 19.34 -7.48 73.54
C THR A 3 18.06 -7.22 72.73
N THR A 4 18.16 -6.21 71.88
CA THR A 4 17.30 -5.91 70.73
C THR A 4 17.52 -6.96 69.63
N THR A 5 16.47 -7.47 68.96
CA THR A 5 16.52 -7.92 67.54
C THR A 5 15.10 -8.21 67.01
N ILE A 6 14.51 -7.30 66.22
CA ILE A 6 14.25 -7.29 64.74
C ILE A 6 12.90 -7.91 64.32
N ILE A 7 12.02 -7.02 63.86
CA ILE A 7 10.74 -7.26 63.18
C ILE A 7 11.05 -7.51 61.69
N PHE A 8 10.59 -8.63 61.15
CA PHE A 8 10.64 -8.92 59.71
C PHE A 8 9.31 -8.50 59.06
N SER A 9 9.29 -7.33 58.43
CA SER A 9 8.16 -6.86 57.60
C SER A 9 8.44 -7.20 56.14
N LEU A 10 7.74 -8.19 55.59
CA LEU A 10 7.75 -8.51 54.16
C LEU A 10 6.78 -7.56 53.42
N PHE A 11 7.32 -6.53 52.77
CA PHE A 11 6.58 -5.76 51.75
C PHE A 11 6.83 -6.40 50.38
N ALA A 12 5.84 -7.14 49.87
CA ALA A 12 5.82 -7.56 48.47
C ALA A 12 5.26 -6.41 47.61
N ALA A 13 6.15 -5.66 46.95
CA ALA A 13 5.76 -4.66 45.97
C ALA A 13 5.45 -5.35 44.63
N ILE A 14 4.16 -5.45 44.28
CA ILE A 14 3.71 -5.96 42.99
C ILE A 14 3.81 -4.81 41.99
N ALA A 15 4.84 -4.80 41.15
CA ALA A 15 4.95 -3.84 40.05
C ALA A 15 3.98 -4.24 38.92
N ALA A 16 2.83 -3.55 38.83
CA ALA A 16 1.93 -3.70 37.69
C ALA A 16 2.54 -3.01 36.46
N VAL A 17 3.12 -3.81 35.55
CA VAL A 17 3.55 -3.35 34.22
C VAL A 17 2.29 -3.02 33.41
N HIS A 18 1.88 -1.75 33.42
CA HIS A 18 0.92 -1.24 32.45
C HIS A 18 1.68 -0.98 31.14
N ALA A 19 1.65 -1.96 30.23
CA ALA A 19 2.01 -1.72 28.85
C ALA A 19 0.98 -0.75 28.26
N ALA A 20 1.40 0.47 27.91
CA ALA A 20 0.57 1.35 27.12
C ALA A 20 0.22 0.65 25.79
N PRO A 21 -1.02 0.71 25.31
CA PRO A 21 -1.35 0.16 24.00
C PRO A 21 -0.50 0.90 22.97
N ALA A 22 0.36 0.15 22.26
CA ALA A 22 1.03 0.69 21.10
C ALA A 22 -0.05 1.22 20.14
N PRO A 23 0.10 2.43 19.58
CA PRO A 23 -0.84 2.93 18.60
C PRO A 23 -0.94 1.88 17.48
N LEU A 24 -2.15 1.40 17.22
CA LEU A 24 -2.45 0.61 16.03
C LEU A 24 -2.12 1.49 14.83
N GLU A 25 -0.91 1.34 14.31
CA GLU A 25 -0.55 1.86 13.00
C GLU A 25 -1.54 1.20 12.03
N LYS A 26 -2.50 1.99 11.55
CA LYS A 26 -3.42 1.57 10.51
C LYS A 26 -2.54 0.95 9.42
N ARG A 27 -2.75 -0.32 9.06
CA ARG A 27 -2.05 -1.03 7.97
C ARG A 27 -2.45 -0.44 6.61
N GLY A 28 -2.42 0.88 6.48
CA GLY A 28 -2.70 1.61 5.27
C GLY A 28 -1.42 1.75 4.48
N VAL A 29 -1.54 1.63 3.16
CA VAL A 29 -0.48 2.02 2.24
C VAL A 29 -0.17 3.50 2.42
N ASN A 30 1.12 3.85 2.43
CA ASN A 30 1.53 5.25 2.33
C ASN A 30 1.11 5.79 0.94
N PRO A 31 0.16 6.75 0.86
CA PRO A 31 -0.35 7.24 -0.42
C PRO A 31 0.73 7.94 -1.26
N ALA A 32 1.82 8.40 -0.64
CA ALA A 32 2.97 8.97 -1.35
C ALA A 32 3.72 7.94 -2.22
N LEU A 33 3.53 6.64 -1.96
CA LEU A 33 4.11 5.56 -2.77
C LEU A 33 3.27 5.22 -4.01
N VAL A 34 2.12 5.89 -4.20
CA VAL A 34 1.28 5.76 -5.40
C VAL A 34 1.64 6.91 -6.37
N PRO A 35 2.37 6.63 -7.46
CA PRO A 35 2.80 7.66 -8.42
C PRO A 35 1.61 8.37 -9.06
N ASP A 36 1.82 9.59 -9.54
CA ASP A 36 0.79 10.26 -10.34
C ASP A 36 0.55 9.55 -11.68
N PHE A 37 -0.67 9.65 -12.21
CA PHE A 37 -0.99 9.05 -13.50
C PHE A 37 -0.25 9.70 -14.67
N GLY A 38 0.18 10.96 -14.52
CA GLY A 38 0.92 11.71 -15.55
C GLY A 38 0.09 12.03 -16.80
N ILE A 39 -1.16 11.56 -16.86
CA ILE A 39 -2.08 11.70 -17.98
C ILE A 39 -3.42 12.18 -17.44
N GLN A 40 -3.98 13.18 -18.11
CA GLN A 40 -5.25 13.77 -17.73
C GLN A 40 -6.43 12.94 -18.25
N ARG A 41 -7.36 12.59 -17.35
CA ARG A 41 -8.63 11.95 -17.69
C ARG A 41 -9.48 12.84 -18.61
N GLY A 42 -10.22 12.22 -19.53
CA GLY A 42 -11.16 12.90 -20.43
C GLY A 42 -10.62 13.18 -21.83
N ASN A 43 -9.31 13.06 -22.03
CA ASN A 43 -8.67 13.28 -23.34
C ASN A 43 -8.71 12.04 -24.25
N CYS A 44 -9.15 10.88 -23.74
CA CYS A 44 -9.23 9.61 -24.48
C CYS A 44 -7.90 9.13 -25.09
N VAL A 45 -6.80 9.70 -24.62
CA VAL A 45 -5.45 9.46 -25.10
C VAL A 45 -4.61 9.11 -23.88
N GLY A 46 -4.03 7.92 -23.93
CA GLY A 46 -3.09 7.40 -22.97
C GLY A 46 -1.66 7.72 -23.37
N ASP A 47 -0.77 7.02 -22.70
CA ASP A 47 0.66 7.11 -22.89
C ASP A 47 1.03 6.78 -24.33
N HIS A 48 2.11 7.40 -24.82
CA HIS A 48 2.52 7.26 -26.23
C HIS A 48 1.44 7.62 -27.27
N ASN A 49 0.48 8.48 -26.91
CA ASN A 49 -0.65 8.87 -27.75
C ASN A 49 -1.59 7.71 -28.15
N ILE A 50 -1.61 6.63 -27.38
CA ILE A 50 -2.46 5.47 -27.66
C ILE A 50 -3.91 5.79 -27.25
N LEU A 51 -4.88 5.45 -28.11
CA LEU A 51 -6.30 5.64 -27.78
C LEU A 51 -6.71 4.73 -26.62
N VAL A 52 -7.40 5.32 -25.63
CA VAL A 52 -7.92 4.63 -24.44
C VAL A 52 -9.37 5.08 -24.20
N PRO A 53 -10.17 4.34 -23.40
CA PRO A 53 -11.47 4.84 -22.97
C PRO A 53 -11.34 6.21 -22.31
N CYS A 54 -12.22 7.16 -22.66
CA CYS A 54 -12.16 8.54 -22.13
C CYS A 54 -12.33 8.63 -20.61
N ALA A 55 -12.92 7.59 -20.00
CA ALA A 55 -13.03 7.45 -18.56
C ALA A 55 -11.70 7.11 -17.87
N CYS A 56 -10.66 6.78 -18.64
CA CYS A 56 -9.32 6.43 -18.18
C CYS A 56 -8.32 7.58 -18.40
N PRO A 57 -7.33 7.76 -17.51
CA PRO A 57 -7.15 7.05 -16.24
C PRO A 57 -8.30 7.32 -15.25
N PRO A 58 -8.51 6.46 -14.23
CA PRO A 58 -9.55 6.69 -13.23
C PRO A 58 -9.29 7.99 -12.45
N THR A 59 -10.27 8.46 -11.67
CA THR A 59 -9.98 9.56 -10.73
C THR A 59 -9.04 9.09 -9.62
N ARG A 60 -8.27 10.01 -9.03
CA ARG A 60 -7.41 9.66 -7.88
C ARG A 60 -8.21 9.13 -6.70
N SER A 61 -9.43 9.63 -6.46
CA SER A 61 -10.29 9.13 -5.39
C SER A 61 -10.77 7.71 -5.66
N GLU A 62 -11.25 7.40 -6.87
CA GLU A 62 -11.63 6.02 -7.26
C GLU A 62 -10.44 5.08 -7.12
N PHE A 63 -9.29 5.48 -7.63
CA PHE A 63 -8.10 4.63 -7.61
C PHE A 63 -7.56 4.44 -6.19
N SER A 64 -7.44 5.48 -5.36
CA SER A 64 -6.95 5.35 -3.98
C SER A 64 -7.90 4.53 -3.10
N ASN A 65 -9.21 4.61 -3.34
CA ASN A 65 -10.20 3.79 -2.64
C ASN A 65 -10.01 2.30 -2.89
N VAL A 66 -9.50 1.92 -4.07
CA VAL A 66 -9.31 0.51 -4.47
C VAL A 66 -7.85 0.07 -4.27
N SER A 67 -6.90 0.73 -4.94
CA SER A 67 -5.53 0.27 -5.23
C SER A 67 -4.59 -0.03 -4.07
N SER A 68 -4.79 0.63 -2.94
CA SER A 68 -3.67 0.83 -2.03
C SER A 68 -4.09 0.55 -0.60
N GLU A 69 -5.10 1.24 -0.09
CA GLU A 69 -5.48 1.06 1.31
C GLU A 69 -6.27 -0.23 1.52
N ARG A 70 -7.32 -0.45 0.70
CA ARG A 70 -8.19 -1.61 0.86
C ARG A 70 -7.59 -2.91 0.33
N GLU A 71 -6.86 -2.85 -0.78
CA GLU A 71 -6.18 -4.02 -1.33
C GLU A 71 -5.03 -4.50 -0.44
N CYS A 72 -4.25 -3.57 0.15
CA CYS A 72 -3.21 -3.94 1.10
C CYS A 72 -3.77 -4.49 2.41
N GLU A 73 -4.88 -3.94 2.93
CA GLU A 73 -5.56 -4.48 4.11
C GLU A 73 -6.06 -5.92 3.89
N ARG A 74 -6.47 -6.24 2.65
CA ARG A 74 -7.02 -7.56 2.29
C ARG A 74 -5.98 -8.55 1.79
N GLY A 75 -4.88 -8.07 1.22
CA GLY A 75 -3.83 -8.86 0.57
C GLY A 75 -4.13 -9.26 -0.87
N HIS A 76 -5.27 -8.85 -1.43
CA HIS A 76 -5.73 -9.21 -2.78
C HIS A 76 -6.57 -8.10 -3.42
N MET A 77 -6.69 -8.13 -4.75
CA MET A 77 -7.48 -7.15 -5.50
C MET A 77 -8.96 -7.23 -5.13
N ILE A 78 -9.60 -6.10 -4.84
CA ILE A 78 -10.98 -6.09 -4.28
C ILE A 78 -11.97 -6.77 -5.23
N HIS A 79 -11.83 -6.50 -6.53
CA HIS A 79 -12.73 -7.00 -7.56
C HIS A 79 -12.15 -8.19 -8.34
N ASN A 80 -10.95 -8.66 -7.98
CA ASN A 80 -10.36 -9.90 -8.49
C ASN A 80 -9.52 -10.62 -7.42
N PRO A 81 -10.15 -11.24 -6.40
CA PRO A 81 -9.45 -11.78 -5.23
C PRO A 81 -8.42 -12.88 -5.50
N SER A 82 -8.43 -13.47 -6.69
CA SER A 82 -7.42 -14.45 -7.12
C SER A 82 -6.05 -13.82 -7.40
N ILE A 83 -5.96 -12.50 -7.49
CA ILE A 83 -4.72 -11.74 -7.69
C ILE A 83 -4.29 -11.12 -6.37
N ALA A 84 -3.09 -11.46 -5.91
CA ALA A 84 -2.50 -10.85 -4.73
C ALA A 84 -2.18 -9.37 -4.98
N ALA A 85 -2.30 -8.55 -3.94
CA ALA A 85 -2.02 -7.12 -3.99
C ALA A 85 -0.94 -6.70 -2.98
N PRO A 86 0.30 -7.22 -3.12
CA PRO A 86 1.38 -6.84 -2.22
C PRO A 86 1.78 -5.37 -2.43
N PHE A 87 1.95 -4.63 -1.33
CA PHE A 87 2.36 -3.23 -1.39
C PHE A 87 3.48 -2.92 -0.39
N PRO A 88 4.73 -3.33 -0.68
CA PRO A 88 5.85 -3.10 0.24
C PRO A 88 6.17 -1.61 0.38
N SER A 89 6.57 -1.17 1.58
CA SER A 89 6.92 0.23 1.86
C SER A 89 8.38 0.60 1.57
N GLY A 90 9.27 -0.39 1.41
CA GLY A 90 10.71 -0.17 1.20
C GLY A 90 11.07 0.45 -0.16
N ASN A 91 12.27 1.00 -0.30
CA ASN A 91 12.68 1.69 -1.55
C ASN A 91 13.61 0.87 -2.46
N SER A 92 13.85 -0.41 -2.18
CA SER A 92 14.64 -1.27 -3.06
C SER A 92 13.98 -1.39 -4.45
N LYS A 93 14.79 -1.70 -5.47
CA LYS A 93 14.30 -2.01 -6.82
C LYS A 93 13.17 -3.04 -6.78
N TYR A 94 13.36 -4.13 -6.03
CA TYR A 94 12.35 -5.16 -5.84
C TYR A 94 11.04 -4.60 -5.27
N SER A 95 11.09 -3.80 -4.20
CA SER A 95 9.89 -3.20 -3.62
C SER A 95 9.18 -2.26 -4.59
N GLN A 96 9.93 -1.49 -5.38
CA GLN A 96 9.38 -0.64 -6.44
C GLN A 96 8.70 -1.47 -7.53
N GLN A 97 9.32 -2.58 -7.98
CA GLN A 97 8.74 -3.49 -8.99
C GLN A 97 7.44 -4.12 -8.52
N VAL A 98 7.41 -4.61 -7.28
CA VAL A 98 6.21 -5.21 -6.70
C VAL A 98 5.09 -4.17 -6.61
N ARG A 99 5.38 -2.96 -6.14
CA ARG A 99 4.37 -1.88 -6.07
C ARG A 99 3.81 -1.52 -7.44
N ILE A 100 4.65 -1.26 -8.43
CA ILE A 100 4.16 -0.82 -9.74
C ILE A 100 3.38 -1.94 -10.45
N ALA A 101 3.77 -3.21 -10.27
CA ALA A 101 3.01 -4.36 -10.77
C ALA A 101 1.64 -4.49 -10.09
N THR A 102 1.57 -4.27 -8.77
CA THR A 102 0.30 -4.22 -8.02
C THR A 102 -0.58 -3.08 -8.54
N LEU A 103 -0.05 -1.87 -8.69
CA LEU A 103 -0.79 -0.71 -9.20
C LEU A 103 -1.35 -0.92 -10.62
N LEU A 104 -0.55 -1.53 -11.51
CA LEU A 104 -0.98 -1.93 -12.85
C LEU A 104 -2.10 -2.98 -12.80
N SER A 105 -1.98 -3.95 -11.91
CA SER A 105 -3.00 -4.97 -11.70
C SER A 105 -4.29 -4.38 -11.15
N THR A 106 -4.22 -3.42 -10.21
CA THR A 106 -5.41 -2.69 -9.76
C THR A 106 -6.08 -1.98 -10.93
N LEU A 107 -5.32 -1.22 -11.74
CA LEU A 107 -5.88 -0.47 -12.88
C LEU A 107 -6.72 -1.38 -13.78
N GLN A 108 -6.20 -2.57 -14.09
CA GLN A 108 -6.86 -3.54 -14.96
C GLN A 108 -8.02 -4.28 -14.30
N ASN A 109 -8.16 -4.21 -12.98
CA ASN A 109 -9.17 -4.93 -12.20
C ASN A 109 -10.08 -4.00 -11.38
N LEU A 110 -10.22 -2.72 -11.75
CA LEU A 110 -11.00 -1.73 -11.00
C LEU A 110 -12.48 -2.08 -10.84
N HIS A 111 -13.07 -2.81 -11.78
CA HIS A 111 -14.50 -3.11 -11.82
C HIS A 111 -14.80 -4.61 -12.03
N GLY A 112 -13.78 -5.46 -11.95
CA GLY A 112 -13.89 -6.91 -12.14
C GLY A 112 -12.65 -7.49 -12.81
N PRO A 113 -12.56 -8.82 -12.98
CA PRO A 113 -11.42 -9.46 -13.62
C PRO A 113 -11.16 -8.93 -15.05
N GLY A 114 -10.05 -8.21 -15.23
CA GLY A 114 -9.71 -7.58 -16.52
C GLY A 114 -10.63 -6.43 -16.95
N VAL A 115 -11.53 -5.96 -16.08
CA VAL A 115 -12.44 -4.85 -16.35
C VAL A 115 -11.94 -3.63 -15.61
N GLY A 116 -11.23 -2.76 -16.33
CA GLY A 116 -10.66 -1.54 -15.78
C GLY A 116 -9.98 -0.70 -16.85
N CYS A 117 -9.00 0.08 -16.44
CA CYS A 117 -8.23 0.92 -17.34
C CYS A 117 -6.99 0.19 -17.86
N PRO A 118 -6.66 0.32 -19.17
CA PRO A 118 -5.49 -0.30 -19.74
C PRO A 118 -4.20 0.27 -19.13
N ALA A 119 -3.12 -0.51 -19.13
CA ALA A 119 -1.83 -0.11 -18.55
C ALA A 119 -1.21 1.14 -19.18
N VAL A 120 -1.64 1.48 -20.40
CA VAL A 120 -1.23 2.69 -21.13
C VAL A 120 -2.13 3.89 -20.82
N SER A 121 -3.17 3.78 -19.97
CA SER A 121 -3.96 4.96 -19.62
C SER A 121 -3.22 5.94 -18.69
N PRO A 122 -2.28 5.50 -17.83
CA PRO A 122 -1.32 6.36 -17.16
C PRO A 122 0.11 6.08 -17.66
N VAL A 123 1.10 6.76 -17.06
CA VAL A 123 2.54 6.53 -17.31
C VAL A 123 3.13 5.32 -16.55
N TYR A 124 2.29 4.43 -16.01
CA TYR A 124 2.76 3.34 -15.15
C TYR A 124 3.56 2.27 -15.90
N GLY A 125 3.24 2.03 -17.18
CA GLY A 125 4.04 1.16 -18.04
C GLY A 125 5.48 1.67 -18.19
N ASP A 126 5.64 2.97 -18.44
CA ASP A 126 6.94 3.63 -18.50
C ASP A 126 7.68 3.61 -17.18
N LEU A 127 6.96 3.84 -16.08
CA LEU A 127 7.54 3.77 -14.76
C LEU A 127 8.04 2.36 -14.44
N GLN A 128 7.30 1.32 -14.83
CA GLN A 128 7.75 -0.08 -14.69
C GLN A 128 9.05 -0.32 -15.45
N GLN A 129 9.17 0.20 -16.69
CA GLN A 129 10.42 0.08 -17.47
C GLN A 129 11.58 0.81 -16.79
N LYS A 130 11.36 2.04 -16.30
CA LYS A 130 12.36 2.82 -15.56
C LYS A 130 12.84 2.09 -14.30
N ILE A 131 11.92 1.50 -13.53
CA ILE A 131 12.25 0.71 -12.34
C ILE A 131 13.05 -0.54 -12.72
N ASN A 132 12.69 -1.22 -13.81
CA ASN A 132 13.41 -2.42 -14.27
C ASN A 132 14.85 -2.11 -14.67
N ALA A 133 15.11 -0.89 -15.17
CA ALA A 133 16.43 -0.41 -15.54
C ALA A 133 17.32 0.04 -14.35
N LEU A 134 16.76 0.13 -13.13
CA LEU A 134 17.56 0.46 -11.94
C LEU A 134 18.63 -0.61 -11.67
N PRO A 135 19.79 -0.25 -11.08
CA PRO A 135 20.74 -1.23 -10.58
C PRO A 135 20.09 -2.09 -9.48
N ASN A 136 20.57 -3.32 -9.32
CA ASN A 136 20.12 -4.24 -8.27
C ASN A 136 20.73 -3.89 -6.91
#